data_AF-A0A1X7SUH8-F1
#
_entry.id   AF-A0A1X7SUH8-F1
#
_cell.length_a   1.000
_cell.length_b   1.000
_cell.length_c   1.000
_cell.angle_alpha   90.00
_cell.angle_beta   90.00
_cell.angle_gamma   90.00
#
_symmetry.space_group_name_H-M   'P 1'
#
loop_
_entity.id
_entity.type
_entity.pdbx_description
1 polymer ?
#
loop_
_entity_poly.entity_id
_entity_poly.type
_entity_poly.pdbx_seq_one_letter_code
_entity_poly.pdbx_strand_id
1 'polypeptide(L)'
;MNTIIILSLLLKAAVSIPDADDQLHIYALPVGQGDCTVIQCPTAEGDPDAKGMVSIIDAGSSTDNVGLNAKDIVDFLATATLHLVVITHSDKDHISYLDPILNKHKEYVSVHHPCQWNEYTKYIKSEYADPQQVLDCHNIENCAKKLNLCPNYQPKFGRANSVTLSFVASAVGGCKNNRANNEDSLIAKITYAGRSTLITGDFELDAEPMTDFLEKARVDLKSDIHVYRLSHHGAYNNKANWYKFLNAVGASYVFSSSGFKLPTKAVDNHNYTCFDGNDIDKNKQSSRAIYVTHLFRGEGVMHWFISYYLLRFDIARNGGIGVNFKPLGDTNLPFNEKCGNMKMDTIIILSLLLKAAVSIPDADNQLHIYALPVGQGDCTVIQCPKAKGGPVKGVVSIIDAGASNRRGIDGEGVINFLAGTKLNFAVITHSHRDHFSYMKTILDYYGTSHYKEYGTLKKFTVYHSCDWSQVSC
;
A
#
# COMPACT_ATOMS: atom_id res chain seq x y z
N MET A 1 11.73 8.07 35.52
CA MET A 1 11.09 7.40 34.38
C MET A 1 10.66 8.48 33.40
N ASN A 2 11.50 8.80 32.42
CA ASN A 2 11.13 9.67 31.31
C ASN A 2 10.89 8.79 30.10
N THR A 3 9.63 8.52 29.81
CA THR A 3 9.19 7.84 28.59
C THR A 3 9.49 8.80 27.43
N ILE A 4 10.59 8.58 26.70
CA ILE A 4 10.79 9.22 25.41
C ILE A 4 9.85 8.50 24.43
N ILE A 5 8.62 9.01 24.35
CA ILE A 5 7.76 8.76 23.21
C ILE A 5 8.43 9.51 22.06
N ILE A 6 9.16 8.79 21.20
CA ILE A 6 9.53 9.32 19.88
C ILE A 6 8.22 9.42 19.11
N LEU A 7 7.57 10.56 19.27
CA LEU A 7 6.46 11.00 18.44
C LEU A 7 7.02 11.13 17.03
N SER A 8 6.88 10.10 16.20
CA SER A 8 7.09 10.25 14.76
C SER A 8 6.01 11.21 14.27
N LEU A 9 6.35 12.49 14.24
CA LEU A 9 5.54 13.52 13.60
C LEU A 9 5.39 13.11 12.13
N LEU A 10 4.23 12.55 11.81
CA LEU A 10 3.68 12.54 10.47
C LEU A 10 3.68 14.01 10.01
N LEU A 11 4.66 14.41 9.20
CA LEU A 11 4.38 15.42 8.18
C LEU A 11 3.48 14.75 7.14
N LYS A 12 2.23 14.46 7.53
CA LYS A 12 1.12 14.39 6.56
C LYS A 12 1.04 15.82 6.02
N ALA A 13 1.75 16.11 4.93
CA ALA A 13 1.51 17.34 4.21
C ALA A 13 0.00 17.39 3.99
N ALA A 14 -0.67 18.45 4.45
CA ALA A 14 -2.09 18.63 4.18
C ALA A 14 -2.24 18.62 2.65
N VAL A 15 -2.74 17.52 2.11
CA VAL A 15 -2.94 17.37 0.68
C VAL A 15 -4.36 17.85 0.43
N SER A 16 -4.49 19.00 -0.23
CA SER A 16 -5.72 19.37 -0.90
C SER A 16 -5.77 18.70 -2.27
N ILE A 17 -6.98 18.46 -2.77
CA ILE A 17 -7.15 18.08 -4.16
C ILE A 17 -6.54 19.16 -5.07
N PRO A 18 -5.78 18.80 -6.11
CA PRO A 18 -5.27 19.75 -7.10
C PRO A 18 -6.40 20.54 -7.77
N ASP A 19 -6.07 21.70 -8.35
CA ASP A 19 -7.02 22.39 -9.23
C ASP A 19 -7.37 21.49 -10.42
N ALA A 20 -8.62 21.55 -10.87
CA ALA A 20 -9.05 20.78 -12.04
C ALA A 20 -8.26 21.25 -13.27
N ASP A 21 -7.93 20.30 -14.16
CA ASP A 21 -7.35 20.58 -15.48
C ASP A 21 -8.26 20.05 -16.60
N ASP A 22 -7.77 19.97 -17.84
CA ASP A 22 -8.59 19.55 -18.98
C ASP A 22 -8.85 18.03 -19.07
N GLN A 23 -8.42 17.27 -18.07
CA GLN A 23 -8.52 15.82 -17.95
C GLN A 23 -9.51 15.39 -16.86
N LEU A 24 -10.00 14.16 -16.97
CA LEU A 24 -10.76 13.52 -15.90
C LEU A 24 -9.77 12.84 -14.97
N HIS A 25 -9.84 13.12 -13.67
CA HIS A 25 -8.97 12.47 -12.68
C HIS A 25 -9.76 11.48 -11.82
N ILE A 26 -9.21 10.29 -11.64
CA ILE A 26 -9.74 9.27 -10.74
C ILE A 26 -8.71 8.99 -9.66
N TYR A 27 -8.98 9.46 -8.45
CA TYR A 27 -8.11 9.30 -7.29
C TYR A 27 -8.55 8.09 -6.47
N ALA A 28 -7.61 7.22 -6.11
CA ALA A 28 -7.78 6.25 -5.05
C ALA A 28 -7.06 6.78 -3.79
N LEU A 29 -7.84 7.08 -2.75
CA LEU A 29 -7.29 7.61 -1.50
C LEU A 29 -6.77 6.46 -0.61
N PRO A 30 -5.60 6.59 0.02
CA PRO A 30 -5.04 5.55 0.89
C PRO A 30 -5.70 5.56 2.27
N VAL A 31 -6.90 5.00 2.39
CA VAL A 31 -7.72 5.02 3.62
C VAL A 31 -7.48 3.85 4.58
N GLY A 32 -6.60 2.91 4.24
CA GLY A 32 -6.33 1.72 5.05
C GLY A 32 -7.04 0.50 4.46
N GLN A 33 -7.57 -0.39 5.30
CA GLN A 33 -8.47 -1.44 4.80
C GLN A 33 -9.85 -0.84 4.57
N GLY A 34 -10.08 -0.41 3.33
CA GLY A 34 -11.32 0.19 2.88
C GLY A 34 -11.19 0.91 1.56
N ASP A 35 -12.29 1.52 1.14
CA ASP A 35 -12.44 2.10 -0.19
C ASP A 35 -12.77 3.59 -0.09
N CYS A 36 -12.02 4.38 -0.86
CA CYS A 36 -12.38 5.75 -1.13
C CYS A 36 -11.85 6.18 -2.49
N THR A 37 -12.78 6.43 -3.41
CA THR A 37 -12.46 6.88 -4.76
C THR A 37 -13.08 8.24 -5.02
N VAL A 38 -12.28 9.21 -5.47
CA VAL A 38 -12.74 10.54 -5.85
C VAL A 38 -12.59 10.71 -7.35
N ILE A 39 -13.63 11.20 -8.00
CA ILE A 39 -13.66 11.50 -9.43
C ILE A 39 -13.75 13.01 -9.57
N GLN A 40 -12.72 13.64 -10.11
CA GLN A 40 -12.67 15.08 -10.35
C GLN A 40 -12.87 15.33 -11.84
N CYS A 41 -13.89 16.12 -12.15
CA CYS A 41 -14.26 16.47 -13.51
C CYS A 41 -13.17 17.31 -14.20
N PRO A 42 -13.05 17.21 -15.54
CA PRO A 42 -12.31 18.21 -16.30
C PRO A 42 -12.90 19.60 -16.04
N THR A 43 -12.04 20.62 -16.00
CA THR A 43 -12.46 22.01 -15.83
C THR A 43 -13.49 22.39 -16.89
N ALA A 44 -14.55 23.05 -16.46
CA ALA A 44 -15.61 23.56 -17.30
C ALA A 44 -15.90 25.04 -17.02
N GLU A 45 -16.41 25.71 -18.05
CA GLU A 45 -16.99 27.05 -17.86
C GLU A 45 -18.23 26.91 -16.96
N GLY A 46 -18.28 27.67 -15.87
CA GLY A 46 -19.34 27.58 -14.87
C GLY A 46 -19.01 26.68 -13.67
N ASP A 47 -17.79 26.14 -13.58
CA ASP A 47 -17.35 25.52 -12.34
C ASP A 47 -17.31 26.56 -11.19
N PRO A 48 -17.84 26.21 -10.01
CA PRO A 48 -17.99 27.14 -8.89
C PRO A 48 -16.66 27.52 -8.22
N ASP A 49 -15.63 26.70 -8.43
CA ASP A 49 -14.32 26.85 -7.81
C ASP A 49 -13.22 26.25 -8.69
N ALA A 50 -11.95 26.53 -8.37
CA ALA A 50 -10.80 26.06 -9.13
C ALA A 50 -10.55 24.54 -9.02
N LYS A 51 -11.09 23.86 -7.99
CA LYS A 51 -11.04 22.40 -7.86
C LYS A 51 -12.06 21.72 -8.77
N GLY A 52 -13.08 22.45 -9.20
CA GLY A 52 -14.15 21.96 -10.03
C GLY A 52 -15.03 20.96 -9.28
N MET A 53 -15.82 20.24 -10.07
CA MET A 53 -16.80 19.31 -9.55
C MET A 53 -16.20 17.94 -9.23
N VAL A 54 -16.56 17.37 -8.07
CA VAL A 54 -16.14 16.05 -7.64
C VAL A 54 -17.32 15.14 -7.33
N SER A 55 -17.16 13.84 -7.62
CA SER A 55 -18.04 12.77 -7.17
C SER A 55 -17.25 11.75 -6.37
N ILE A 56 -17.89 11.06 -5.44
CA ILE A 56 -17.24 10.06 -4.58
C ILE A 56 -17.87 8.70 -4.83
N ILE A 57 -17.03 7.66 -4.92
CA ILE A 57 -17.47 6.26 -4.83
C ILE A 57 -16.79 5.65 -3.61
N ASP A 58 -17.61 5.38 -2.60
CA ASP A 58 -17.23 4.99 -1.24
C ASP A 58 -16.32 6.01 -0.51
N ALA A 59 -16.43 6.02 0.81
CA ALA A 59 -15.47 6.65 1.71
C ALA A 59 -15.53 5.97 3.08
N GLY A 60 -14.67 4.99 3.31
CA GLY A 60 -14.59 4.32 4.60
C GLY A 60 -13.26 3.66 4.88
N SER A 61 -13.13 3.20 6.12
CA SER A 61 -12.04 2.32 6.57
C SER A 61 -12.49 1.52 7.77
N SER A 62 -12.09 0.26 7.83
CA SER A 62 -12.23 -0.57 9.04
C SER A 62 -11.09 -0.32 10.03
N THR A 63 -9.97 0.25 9.57
CA THR A 63 -8.74 0.48 10.34
C THR A 63 -8.56 1.96 10.67
N ASP A 64 -8.99 2.37 11.86
CA ASP A 64 -9.06 3.78 12.25
C ASP A 64 -7.69 4.49 12.37
N ASN A 65 -6.57 3.75 12.35
CA ASN A 65 -5.20 4.25 12.55
C ASN A 65 -4.27 4.10 11.33
N VAL A 66 -4.76 3.60 10.19
CA VAL A 66 -3.94 3.34 9.00
C VAL A 66 -4.47 4.18 7.85
N GLY A 67 -3.61 5.05 7.28
CA GLY A 67 -3.95 5.87 6.12
C GLY A 67 -4.61 7.21 6.44
N LEU A 68 -5.37 7.71 5.47
CA LEU A 68 -6.18 8.92 5.58
C LEU A 68 -7.46 8.62 6.36
N ASN A 69 -7.72 9.42 7.39
CA ASN A 69 -8.97 9.34 8.15
C ASN A 69 -10.01 10.32 7.58
N ALA A 70 -11.21 10.33 8.18
CA ALA A 70 -12.29 11.25 7.80
C ALA A 70 -11.86 12.73 7.73
N LYS A 71 -11.07 13.22 8.69
CA LYS A 71 -10.60 14.61 8.68
C LYS A 71 -9.67 14.88 7.50
N ASP A 72 -8.76 13.96 7.21
CA ASP A 72 -7.85 14.07 6.08
C ASP A 72 -8.62 14.16 4.74
N ILE A 73 -9.68 13.37 4.58
CA ILE A 73 -10.53 13.39 3.37
C ILE A 73 -11.36 14.67 3.29
N VAL A 74 -11.93 15.12 4.42
CA VAL A 74 -12.63 16.41 4.53
C VAL A 74 -11.71 17.57 4.13
N ASP A 75 -10.45 17.56 4.58
CA ASP A 75 -9.47 18.58 4.22
C ASP A 75 -9.06 18.47 2.74
N PHE A 76 -8.92 17.25 2.20
CA PHE A 76 -8.63 17.01 0.79
C PHE A 76 -9.71 17.60 -0.13
N LEU A 77 -10.97 17.48 0.26
CA LEU A 77 -12.14 17.92 -0.51
C LEU A 77 -12.66 19.32 -0.12
N ALA A 78 -12.05 19.99 0.86
CA ALA A 78 -12.65 21.12 1.58
C ALA A 78 -13.16 22.29 0.72
N THR A 79 -12.63 22.45 -0.50
CA THR A 79 -12.99 23.54 -1.42
C THR A 79 -13.52 23.03 -2.77
N ALA A 80 -13.71 21.73 -2.93
CA ALA A 80 -14.29 21.15 -4.13
C ALA A 80 -15.81 21.09 -3.99
N THR A 81 -16.50 21.17 -5.12
CA THR A 81 -17.96 21.07 -5.13
C THR A 81 -18.38 19.62 -5.29
N LEU A 82 -19.07 19.08 -4.28
CA LEU A 82 -19.52 17.69 -4.25
C LEU A 82 -20.84 17.53 -5.01
N HIS A 83 -20.83 16.74 -6.09
CA HIS A 83 -21.98 16.55 -6.98
C HIS A 83 -22.84 15.35 -6.60
N LEU A 84 -22.22 14.16 -6.49
CA LEU A 84 -22.91 12.95 -6.08
C LEU A 84 -21.99 11.99 -5.34
N VAL A 85 -22.63 11.08 -4.60
CA VAL A 85 -21.98 9.95 -3.94
C VAL A 85 -22.58 8.65 -4.45
N VAL A 86 -21.74 7.65 -4.66
CA VAL A 86 -22.16 6.26 -4.81
C VAL A 86 -21.59 5.48 -3.63
N ILE A 87 -22.45 4.69 -3.00
CA ILE A 87 -22.07 3.74 -1.96
C ILE A 87 -22.25 2.35 -2.55
N THR A 88 -21.16 1.61 -2.69
CA THR A 88 -21.18 0.28 -3.29
C THR A 88 -22.00 -0.68 -2.44
N HIS A 89 -21.75 -0.71 -1.13
CA HIS A 89 -22.49 -1.50 -0.16
C HIS A 89 -22.35 -0.93 1.26
N SER A 90 -22.89 -1.61 2.27
CA SER A 90 -23.14 -1.01 3.59
C SER A 90 -22.07 -1.25 4.65
N ASP A 91 -20.89 -1.76 4.27
CA ASP A 91 -19.84 -2.11 5.23
C ASP A 91 -19.04 -0.88 5.67
N LYS A 92 -18.54 -0.94 6.91
CA LYS A 92 -17.89 0.20 7.59
C LYS A 92 -16.78 0.80 6.74
N ASP A 93 -15.95 -0.05 6.16
CA ASP A 93 -14.83 0.24 5.27
C ASP A 93 -15.20 0.90 3.93
N HIS A 94 -16.49 1.06 3.64
CA HIS A 94 -16.98 1.78 2.46
C HIS A 94 -17.73 3.07 2.81
N ILE A 95 -18.21 3.22 4.05
CA ILE A 95 -19.15 4.32 4.39
C ILE A 95 -18.77 5.15 5.61
N SER A 96 -17.84 4.68 6.46
CA SER A 96 -17.60 5.27 7.78
C SER A 96 -17.16 6.73 7.78
N TYR A 97 -16.66 7.25 6.65
CA TYR A 97 -16.16 8.62 6.54
C TYR A 97 -17.08 9.56 5.77
N LEU A 98 -18.22 9.09 5.25
CA LEU A 98 -19.12 9.92 4.44
C LEU A 98 -19.84 11.01 5.23
N ASP A 99 -20.28 10.74 6.46
CA ASP A 99 -21.04 11.70 7.28
C ASP A 99 -20.32 13.05 7.50
N PRO A 100 -19.04 13.08 7.95
CA PRO A 100 -18.33 14.35 8.09
C PRO A 100 -18.04 15.04 6.75
N ILE A 101 -17.94 14.29 5.64
CA ILE A 101 -17.78 14.87 4.29
C ILE A 101 -19.06 15.60 3.89
N LEU A 102 -20.23 14.98 4.04
CA LEU A 102 -21.52 15.59 3.72
C LEU A 102 -21.78 16.82 4.59
N ASN A 103 -21.54 16.71 5.90
CA ASN A 103 -21.72 17.82 6.85
C ASN A 103 -20.75 18.99 6.62
N LYS A 104 -19.58 18.75 6.00
CA LYS A 104 -18.64 19.80 5.61
C LYS A 104 -19.16 20.62 4.44
N HIS A 105 -19.68 19.97 3.40
CA HIS A 105 -20.12 20.63 2.16
C HIS A 105 -21.46 21.36 2.36
N LYS A 106 -22.36 20.83 3.19
CA LYS A 106 -23.66 21.44 3.53
C LYS A 106 -24.56 21.69 2.31
N GLU A 107 -24.47 20.83 1.32
CA GLU A 107 -25.31 20.85 0.12
C GLU A 107 -26.04 19.51 0.03
N TYR A 108 -27.28 19.51 -0.45
CA TYR A 108 -27.99 18.26 -0.70
C TYR A 108 -27.30 17.49 -1.83
N VAL A 109 -26.82 16.30 -1.53
CA VAL A 109 -26.08 15.45 -2.46
C VAL A 109 -26.83 14.15 -2.66
N SER A 110 -27.08 13.78 -3.92
CA SER A 110 -27.66 12.49 -4.24
C SER A 110 -26.69 11.36 -3.87
N VAL A 111 -27.15 10.41 -3.07
CA VAL A 111 -26.38 9.26 -2.60
C VAL A 111 -26.98 7.98 -3.19
N HIS A 112 -26.32 7.38 -4.16
CA HIS A 112 -26.78 6.14 -4.81
C HIS A 112 -26.34 4.90 -4.04
N HIS A 113 -27.27 3.96 -3.81
CA HIS A 113 -27.02 2.75 -3.01
C HIS A 113 -27.91 1.57 -3.48
N PRO A 114 -27.53 0.28 -3.27
CA PRO A 114 -28.28 -0.87 -3.80
C PRO A 114 -29.50 -1.29 -2.96
N CYS A 115 -29.38 -1.27 -1.63
CA CYS A 115 -30.39 -1.83 -0.71
C CYS A 115 -31.11 -0.76 0.11
N GLN A 116 -32.05 -1.15 0.97
CA GLN A 116 -32.83 -0.23 1.81
C GLN A 116 -31.94 0.72 2.64
N TRP A 117 -32.32 2.00 2.74
CA TRP A 117 -31.47 3.05 3.34
C TRP A 117 -31.19 2.86 4.84
N ASN A 118 -32.06 2.15 5.56
CA ASN A 118 -32.01 2.03 7.03
C ASN A 118 -30.64 1.57 7.55
N GLU A 119 -29.95 0.67 6.85
CA GLU A 119 -28.64 0.17 7.30
C GLU A 119 -27.53 1.23 7.18
N TYR A 120 -27.62 2.15 6.21
CA TYR A 120 -26.64 3.21 6.01
C TYR A 120 -26.73 4.30 7.09
N THR A 121 -27.92 4.48 7.69
CA THR A 121 -28.16 5.48 8.76
C THR A 121 -27.33 5.24 10.03
N LYS A 122 -26.77 4.04 10.18
CA LYS A 122 -25.81 3.71 11.25
C LYS A 122 -24.56 4.59 11.19
N TYR A 123 -24.14 4.95 9.97
CA TYR A 123 -22.93 5.73 9.72
C TYR A 123 -23.23 7.12 9.15
N ILE A 124 -24.31 7.28 8.39
CA ILE A 124 -24.69 8.52 7.71
C ILE A 124 -25.94 9.11 8.38
N LYS A 125 -25.74 10.15 9.19
CA LYS A 125 -26.81 10.87 9.91
C LYS A 125 -27.07 12.26 9.32
N SER A 126 -26.19 12.71 8.44
CA SER A 126 -26.26 13.99 7.75
C SER A 126 -27.59 14.16 7.02
N GLU A 127 -28.27 15.28 7.25
CA GLU A 127 -29.50 15.67 6.54
C GLU A 127 -29.24 16.01 5.07
N TYR A 128 -27.98 16.23 4.70
CA TYR A 128 -27.53 16.56 3.35
C TYR A 128 -27.46 15.34 2.42
N ALA A 129 -27.64 14.12 2.94
CA ALA A 129 -27.76 12.91 2.13
C ALA A 129 -29.17 12.79 1.54
N ASP A 130 -29.28 12.81 0.21
CA ASP A 130 -30.51 12.46 -0.51
C ASP A 130 -30.40 11.02 -1.05
N PRO A 131 -30.97 10.00 -0.39
CA PRO A 131 -30.79 8.60 -0.75
C PRO A 131 -31.54 8.21 -2.03
N GLN A 132 -30.82 7.61 -2.98
CA GLN A 132 -31.27 7.27 -4.32
C GLN A 132 -31.03 5.78 -4.61
N GLN A 133 -31.95 4.92 -4.17
CA GLN A 133 -31.81 3.47 -4.34
C GLN A 133 -31.72 3.05 -5.82
N VAL A 134 -30.84 2.10 -6.12
CA VAL A 134 -30.71 1.40 -7.39
C VAL A 134 -31.18 -0.04 -7.16
N LEU A 135 -32.32 -0.40 -7.72
CA LEU A 135 -32.94 -1.72 -7.51
C LEU A 135 -32.12 -2.85 -8.17
N ASP A 136 -32.46 -4.09 -7.82
CA ASP A 136 -31.83 -5.30 -8.38
C ASP A 136 -31.78 -5.26 -9.91
N CYS A 137 -30.57 -5.36 -10.43
CA CYS A 137 -30.30 -5.33 -11.86
C CYS A 137 -28.98 -6.04 -12.17
N HIS A 138 -28.92 -6.68 -13.34
CA HIS A 138 -27.83 -7.60 -13.71
C HIS A 138 -27.16 -7.19 -15.03
N ASN A 139 -27.50 -6.02 -15.57
CA ASN A 139 -26.89 -5.38 -16.74
C ASN A 139 -27.29 -3.88 -16.80
N ILE A 140 -26.58 -3.09 -17.61
CA ILE A 140 -26.78 -1.63 -17.74
C ILE A 140 -28.19 -1.29 -18.21
N GLU A 141 -28.73 -2.06 -19.16
CA GLU A 141 -30.07 -1.84 -19.71
C GLU A 141 -31.13 -1.93 -18.60
N ASN A 142 -31.07 -2.98 -17.79
CA ASN A 142 -32.02 -3.23 -16.70
C ASN A 142 -31.81 -2.30 -15.50
N CYS A 143 -30.57 -1.88 -15.24
CA CYS A 143 -30.33 -0.86 -14.23
C CYS A 143 -30.91 0.51 -14.64
N ALA A 144 -31.09 0.74 -15.95
CA ALA A 144 -31.80 1.88 -16.55
C ALA A 144 -31.39 3.26 -15.99
N LYS A 145 -30.14 3.41 -15.53
CA LYS A 145 -29.66 4.61 -14.85
C LYS A 145 -28.29 5.00 -15.40
N LYS A 146 -28.23 6.18 -16.02
CA LYS A 146 -27.02 6.80 -16.56
C LYS A 146 -26.90 8.20 -15.99
N LEU A 147 -25.92 8.39 -15.12
CA LEU A 147 -25.66 9.65 -14.43
C LEU A 147 -24.63 10.46 -15.21
N ASN A 148 -24.81 11.78 -15.26
CA ASN A 148 -23.76 12.70 -15.71
C ASN A 148 -22.93 13.12 -14.49
N LEU A 149 -21.67 12.69 -14.44
CA LEU A 149 -20.77 13.03 -13.32
C LEU A 149 -20.28 14.48 -13.40
N CYS A 150 -20.28 15.06 -14.61
CA CYS A 150 -19.72 16.38 -14.88
C CYS A 150 -20.74 17.25 -15.65
N PRO A 151 -21.87 17.63 -15.03
CA PRO A 151 -22.93 18.42 -15.66
C PRO A 151 -22.48 19.74 -16.29
N ASN A 152 -21.51 20.43 -15.66
CA ASN A 152 -20.96 21.68 -16.19
C ASN A 152 -20.02 21.44 -17.38
N TYR A 153 -19.38 20.26 -17.43
CA TYR A 153 -18.52 19.87 -18.52
C TYR A 153 -19.33 19.30 -19.69
N GLN A 154 -19.94 20.21 -20.46
CA GLN A 154 -20.63 19.88 -21.70
C GLN A 154 -19.66 19.97 -22.87
N PRO A 155 -19.32 18.85 -23.54
CA PRO A 155 -18.57 18.96 -24.78
C PRO A 155 -19.40 19.69 -25.84
N LYS A 156 -18.73 20.45 -26.73
CA LYS A 156 -19.41 21.12 -27.86
C LYS A 156 -20.32 20.14 -28.59
N PHE A 157 -21.52 20.61 -28.95
CA PHE A 157 -22.57 19.84 -29.61
C PHE A 157 -22.00 18.90 -30.69
N GLY A 158 -22.29 17.59 -30.59
CA GLY A 158 -21.79 16.57 -31.50
C GLY A 158 -20.49 15.84 -31.08
N ARG A 159 -19.92 16.10 -29.90
CA ARG A 159 -18.77 15.33 -29.36
C ARG A 159 -19.18 14.45 -28.17
N ALA A 160 -18.90 13.15 -28.26
CA ALA A 160 -19.18 12.14 -27.23
C ALA A 160 -18.14 12.14 -26.08
N ASN A 161 -17.93 13.29 -25.43
CA ASN A 161 -16.96 13.48 -24.36
C ASN A 161 -17.62 13.79 -22.99
N SER A 162 -18.90 13.46 -22.80
CA SER A 162 -19.53 13.55 -21.48
C SER A 162 -18.92 12.51 -20.55
N VAL A 163 -18.72 12.86 -19.28
CA VAL A 163 -18.32 11.89 -18.25
C VAL A 163 -19.59 11.28 -17.65
N THR A 164 -19.80 9.99 -17.90
CA THR A 164 -21.03 9.32 -17.45
C THR A 164 -20.76 8.12 -16.58
N LEU A 165 -21.64 7.85 -15.62
CA LEU A 165 -21.64 6.66 -14.79
C LEU A 165 -22.91 5.85 -15.06
N SER A 166 -22.73 4.57 -15.36
CA SER A 166 -23.82 3.58 -15.43
C SER A 166 -23.58 2.46 -14.43
N PHE A 167 -24.65 1.87 -13.91
CA PHE A 167 -24.55 0.68 -13.08
C PHE A 167 -24.64 -0.56 -13.97
N VAL A 168 -23.66 -1.46 -13.85
CA VAL A 168 -23.69 -2.77 -14.52
C VAL A 168 -24.55 -3.74 -13.72
N ALA A 169 -24.51 -3.64 -12.39
CA ALA A 169 -25.30 -4.46 -11.51
C ALA A 169 -25.55 -3.76 -10.16
N SER A 170 -26.59 -4.22 -9.47
CA SER A 170 -26.97 -3.80 -8.12
C SER A 170 -27.70 -4.94 -7.41
N ALA A 171 -27.51 -5.10 -6.11
CA ALA A 171 -28.33 -5.96 -5.25
C ALA A 171 -28.46 -7.44 -5.72
N VAL A 172 -27.43 -7.97 -6.37
CA VAL A 172 -27.43 -9.33 -6.94
C VAL A 172 -27.59 -10.40 -5.85
N GLY A 173 -27.10 -10.15 -4.64
CA GLY A 173 -27.27 -11.00 -3.46
C GLY A 173 -28.68 -10.99 -2.85
N GLY A 174 -29.57 -10.12 -3.33
CA GLY A 174 -30.95 -9.97 -2.87
C GLY A 174 -31.11 -9.18 -1.58
N CYS A 175 -30.13 -8.36 -1.18
CA CYS A 175 -30.16 -7.52 0.03
C CYS A 175 -30.53 -8.31 1.30
N LYS A 176 -29.90 -9.48 1.49
CA LYS A 176 -30.21 -10.37 2.62
C LYS A 176 -30.06 -9.64 3.95
N ASN A 177 -30.97 -9.92 4.88
CA ASN A 177 -31.06 -9.26 6.20
C ASN A 177 -31.27 -7.73 6.11
N ASN A 178 -31.88 -7.25 5.02
CA ASN A 178 -32.08 -5.82 4.73
C ASN A 178 -30.78 -5.01 4.63
N ARG A 179 -29.65 -5.69 4.38
CA ARG A 179 -28.31 -5.11 4.29
C ARG A 179 -27.78 -5.25 2.87
N ALA A 180 -26.98 -4.29 2.42
CA ALA A 180 -26.14 -4.47 1.24
C ALA A 180 -24.86 -5.19 1.65
N ASN A 181 -24.81 -6.49 1.41
CA ASN A 181 -23.63 -7.31 1.62
C ASN A 181 -22.70 -7.20 0.40
N ASN A 182 -21.57 -7.89 0.43
CA ASN A 182 -20.59 -7.92 -0.65
C ASN A 182 -21.23 -8.29 -2.00
N GLU A 183 -22.06 -9.35 -2.03
CA GLU A 183 -22.80 -9.80 -3.22
C GLU A 183 -23.78 -8.74 -3.77
N ASP A 184 -24.19 -7.78 -2.95
CA ASP A 184 -25.15 -6.72 -3.29
C ASP A 184 -24.48 -5.45 -3.83
N SER A 185 -23.14 -5.44 -3.90
CA SER A 185 -22.36 -4.25 -4.27
C SER A 185 -22.81 -3.64 -5.60
N LEU A 186 -22.94 -2.30 -5.65
CA LEU A 186 -23.08 -1.58 -6.91
C LEU A 186 -21.82 -1.73 -7.76
N ILE A 187 -22.00 -2.20 -8.99
CA ILE A 187 -20.94 -2.21 -9.99
C ILE A 187 -21.08 -0.97 -10.86
N ALA A 188 -20.24 0.04 -10.59
CA ALA A 188 -20.24 1.32 -11.31
C ALA A 188 -19.24 1.31 -12.47
N LYS A 189 -19.71 1.65 -13.67
CA LYS A 189 -18.89 1.86 -14.88
C LYS A 189 -18.91 3.33 -15.26
N ILE A 190 -17.74 3.96 -15.18
CA ILE A 190 -17.51 5.34 -15.62
C ILE A 190 -17.00 5.30 -17.05
N THR A 191 -17.52 6.14 -17.93
CA THR A 191 -17.07 6.26 -19.33
C THR A 191 -16.73 7.71 -19.68
N TYR A 192 -15.58 7.92 -20.29
CA TYR A 192 -15.12 9.21 -20.79
C TYR A 192 -14.10 9.05 -21.91
N ALA A 193 -14.23 9.84 -22.98
CA ALA A 193 -13.27 9.90 -24.09
C ALA A 193 -12.87 8.52 -24.67
N GLY A 194 -13.85 7.62 -24.82
CA GLY A 194 -13.64 6.26 -25.32
C GLY A 194 -12.94 5.30 -24.34
N ARG A 195 -12.76 5.71 -23.08
CA ARG A 195 -12.22 4.89 -22.00
C ARG A 195 -13.30 4.57 -20.99
N SER A 196 -13.10 3.48 -20.26
CA SER A 196 -13.95 3.16 -19.11
C SER A 196 -13.17 2.70 -17.89
N THR A 197 -13.71 3.05 -16.73
CA THR A 197 -13.23 2.67 -15.41
C THR A 197 -14.33 1.91 -14.68
N LEU A 198 -14.01 0.73 -14.18
CA LEU A 198 -14.94 -0.13 -13.45
C LEU A 198 -14.59 -0.16 -11.97
N ILE A 199 -15.59 0.08 -11.12
CA ILE A 199 -15.50 0.03 -9.66
C ILE A 199 -16.59 -0.90 -9.16
N THR A 200 -16.21 -1.96 -8.44
CA THR A 200 -17.13 -3.04 -8.05
C THR A 200 -17.42 -3.08 -6.55
N GLY A 201 -16.82 -2.21 -5.75
CA GLY A 201 -16.79 -2.37 -4.30
C GLY A 201 -16.27 -3.76 -3.94
N ASP A 202 -17.04 -4.46 -3.10
CA ASP A 202 -16.69 -5.80 -2.61
C ASP A 202 -17.44 -6.92 -3.32
N PHE A 203 -17.93 -6.66 -4.54
CA PHE A 203 -18.68 -7.64 -5.33
C PHE A 203 -17.97 -8.99 -5.42
N GLU A 204 -18.64 -10.02 -4.93
CA GLU A 204 -18.18 -11.39 -4.95
C GLU A 204 -19.37 -12.32 -5.10
N LEU A 205 -19.18 -13.49 -5.71
CA LEU A 205 -20.22 -14.50 -5.84
C LEU A 205 -19.59 -15.89 -5.83
N ASP A 206 -20.31 -16.89 -5.32
CA ASP A 206 -19.92 -18.29 -5.52
C ASP A 206 -19.91 -18.65 -7.02
N ALA A 207 -19.18 -19.71 -7.38
CA ALA A 207 -18.84 -20.01 -8.78
C ALA A 207 -20.03 -20.19 -9.74
N GLU A 208 -21.13 -20.80 -9.26
CA GLU A 208 -22.35 -20.99 -10.05
C GLU A 208 -23.11 -19.66 -10.24
N PRO A 209 -23.50 -18.91 -9.19
CA PRO A 209 -24.08 -17.57 -9.36
C PRO A 209 -23.21 -16.60 -10.16
N MET A 210 -21.88 -16.68 -10.03
CA MET A 210 -20.94 -15.88 -10.82
C MET A 210 -21.03 -16.22 -12.31
N THR A 211 -21.23 -17.49 -12.66
CA THR A 211 -21.42 -17.90 -14.06
C THR A 211 -22.71 -17.32 -14.61
N ASP A 212 -23.82 -17.44 -13.89
CA ASP A 212 -25.13 -16.88 -14.29
C ASP A 212 -25.10 -15.36 -14.41
N PHE A 213 -24.42 -14.69 -13.47
CA PHE A 213 -24.21 -13.24 -13.53
C PHE A 213 -23.46 -12.84 -14.80
N LEU A 214 -22.37 -13.55 -15.13
CA LEU A 214 -21.58 -13.27 -16.32
C LEU A 214 -22.36 -13.53 -17.61
N GLU A 215 -23.33 -14.44 -17.66
CA GLU A 215 -24.17 -14.60 -18.84
C GLU A 215 -24.97 -13.34 -19.17
N LYS A 216 -25.35 -12.55 -18.15
CA LYS A 216 -26.13 -11.32 -18.29
C LYS A 216 -25.26 -10.08 -18.43
N ALA A 217 -24.23 -9.95 -17.59
CA ALA A 217 -23.45 -8.72 -17.43
C ALA A 217 -22.21 -8.65 -18.32
N ARG A 218 -21.77 -9.76 -18.92
CA ARG A 218 -20.45 -9.83 -19.58
C ARG A 218 -20.25 -8.81 -20.68
N VAL A 219 -21.27 -8.41 -21.44
CA VAL A 219 -21.12 -7.39 -22.49
C VAL A 219 -20.87 -5.99 -21.89
N ASP A 220 -21.51 -5.70 -20.78
CA ASP A 220 -21.38 -4.41 -20.09
C ASP A 220 -20.06 -4.30 -19.31
N LEU A 221 -19.60 -5.44 -18.76
CA LEU A 221 -18.23 -5.58 -18.26
C LEU A 221 -17.25 -5.47 -19.44
N LYS A 222 -17.47 -6.22 -20.51
CA LYS A 222 -16.53 -6.34 -21.63
C LYS A 222 -16.84 -5.31 -22.72
N SER A 223 -16.36 -4.10 -22.51
CA SER A 223 -16.21 -3.11 -23.59
C SER A 223 -15.27 -2.03 -23.09
N ASP A 224 -14.01 -2.13 -23.50
CA ASP A 224 -13.04 -1.04 -23.34
C ASP A 224 -12.83 -0.61 -21.87
N ILE A 225 -12.81 -1.57 -20.93
CA ILE A 225 -12.36 -1.29 -19.55
C ILE A 225 -10.85 -1.11 -19.58
N HIS A 226 -10.43 0.08 -19.22
CA HIS A 226 -9.03 0.44 -19.14
C HIS A 226 -8.57 0.38 -17.70
N VAL A 227 -9.37 0.87 -16.77
CA VAL A 227 -9.02 0.89 -15.35
C VAL A 227 -10.02 0.04 -14.59
N TYR A 228 -9.55 -0.90 -13.78
CA TYR A 228 -10.40 -1.71 -12.91
C TYR A 228 -9.93 -1.62 -11.46
N ARG A 229 -10.83 -1.23 -10.56
CA ARG A 229 -10.60 -1.37 -9.13
C ARG A 229 -10.91 -2.80 -8.74
N LEU A 230 -9.91 -3.54 -8.27
CA LEU A 230 -10.08 -4.93 -7.83
C LEU A 230 -11.17 -5.03 -6.76
N SER A 231 -11.99 -6.06 -6.88
CA SER A 231 -13.10 -6.27 -5.95
C SER A 231 -12.60 -6.70 -4.57
N HIS A 232 -13.34 -6.36 -3.51
CA HIS A 232 -13.10 -6.83 -2.15
C HIS A 232 -11.68 -6.55 -1.70
N HIS A 233 -11.26 -5.30 -1.89
CA HIS A 233 -9.90 -4.82 -1.69
C HIS A 233 -8.81 -5.73 -2.31
N GLY A 234 -9.09 -6.36 -3.44
CA GLY A 234 -8.18 -7.28 -4.11
C GLY A 234 -8.09 -8.68 -3.52
N ALA A 235 -9.08 -9.13 -2.75
CA ALA A 235 -9.15 -10.51 -2.24
C ALA A 235 -9.24 -11.55 -3.36
N TYR A 236 -8.59 -12.70 -3.15
CA TYR A 236 -8.70 -13.88 -4.02
C TYR A 236 -9.29 -15.07 -3.27
N ASN A 237 -10.52 -14.91 -2.79
CA ASN A 237 -11.18 -15.87 -1.89
C ASN A 237 -12.08 -16.89 -2.64
N ASN A 238 -11.80 -17.14 -3.92
CA ASN A 238 -12.64 -17.92 -4.85
C ASN A 238 -14.05 -17.35 -5.13
N LYS A 239 -14.40 -16.18 -4.58
CA LYS A 239 -15.66 -15.48 -4.86
C LYS A 239 -15.42 -14.14 -5.55
N ALA A 240 -14.49 -13.35 -5.02
CA ALA A 240 -14.02 -12.11 -5.60
C ALA A 240 -12.90 -12.38 -6.61
N ASN A 241 -12.83 -11.54 -7.65
CA ASN A 241 -11.75 -11.55 -8.64
C ASN A 241 -11.49 -12.94 -9.27
N TRP A 242 -12.53 -13.77 -9.39
CA TRP A 242 -12.41 -15.09 -10.01
C TRP A 242 -11.98 -14.95 -11.48
N TYR A 243 -11.20 -15.92 -11.98
CA TYR A 243 -10.56 -15.79 -13.31
C TYR A 243 -11.55 -15.50 -14.45
N LYS A 244 -12.78 -16.07 -14.42
CA LYS A 244 -13.80 -15.78 -15.44
C LYS A 244 -14.28 -14.34 -15.37
N PHE A 245 -14.43 -13.79 -14.17
CA PHE A 245 -14.81 -12.41 -13.94
C PHE A 245 -13.71 -11.46 -14.43
N LEU A 246 -12.46 -11.70 -14.02
CA LEU A 246 -11.32 -10.91 -14.50
C LEU A 246 -11.16 -10.96 -16.03
N ASN A 247 -11.39 -12.12 -16.63
CA ASN A 247 -11.37 -12.29 -18.09
C ASN A 247 -12.54 -11.57 -18.78
N ALA A 248 -13.70 -11.48 -18.14
CA ALA A 248 -14.82 -10.68 -18.64
C ALA A 248 -14.52 -9.18 -18.56
N VAL A 249 -13.87 -8.73 -17.49
CA VAL A 249 -13.45 -7.33 -17.29
C VAL A 249 -12.36 -6.92 -18.29
N GLY A 250 -11.28 -7.70 -18.41
CA GLY A 250 -10.23 -7.47 -19.43
C GLY A 250 -9.39 -6.20 -19.26
N ALA A 251 -9.32 -5.62 -18.05
CA ALA A 251 -8.77 -4.28 -17.80
C ALA A 251 -7.25 -4.14 -18.05
N SER A 252 -6.85 -2.99 -18.62
CA SER A 252 -5.44 -2.68 -18.93
C SER A 252 -4.60 -2.28 -17.71
N TYR A 253 -5.21 -1.50 -16.81
CA TYR A 253 -4.67 -1.05 -15.54
C TYR A 253 -5.60 -1.58 -14.45
N VAL A 254 -5.03 -2.06 -13.35
CA VAL A 254 -5.83 -2.41 -12.18
C VAL A 254 -5.26 -1.80 -10.93
N PHE A 255 -6.13 -1.49 -9.97
CA PHE A 255 -5.71 -0.96 -8.69
C PHE A 255 -6.53 -1.49 -7.52
N SER A 256 -6.02 -1.34 -6.31
CA SER A 256 -6.72 -1.62 -5.06
C SER A 256 -6.41 -0.54 -4.04
N SER A 257 -7.36 -0.23 -3.14
CA SER A 257 -7.05 0.58 -1.94
C SER A 257 -6.55 -0.24 -0.76
N SER A 258 -6.21 -1.52 -0.96
CA SER A 258 -5.45 -2.33 0.01
C SER A 258 -3.95 -2.27 -0.28
N GLY A 259 -3.13 -2.59 0.73
CA GLY A 259 -1.68 -2.57 0.57
C GLY A 259 -1.11 -3.77 -0.15
N PHE A 260 0.15 -3.73 -0.58
CA PHE A 260 0.89 -4.94 -0.98
C PHE A 260 2.07 -5.16 -0.03
N LYS A 261 2.32 -6.41 0.34
CA LYS A 261 3.58 -6.81 0.97
C LYS A 261 4.56 -7.20 -0.12
N LEU A 262 5.63 -6.42 -0.29
CA LEU A 262 6.71 -6.79 -1.21
C LEU A 262 7.47 -7.98 -0.60
N PRO A 263 7.54 -9.15 -1.29
CA PRO A 263 8.43 -10.22 -0.85
C PRO A 263 9.89 -9.78 -1.05
N THR A 264 10.81 -10.29 -0.23
CA THR A 264 12.26 -10.03 -0.29
C THR A 264 12.98 -10.74 -1.46
N LYS A 265 12.22 -11.19 -2.46
CA LYS A 265 12.68 -11.85 -3.69
C LYS A 265 11.87 -11.32 -4.87
N ALA A 266 12.43 -11.48 -6.07
CA ALA A 266 11.73 -11.20 -7.33
C ALA A 266 10.30 -11.76 -7.26
N VAL A 267 9.33 -10.87 -7.46
CA VAL A 267 7.91 -11.22 -7.48
C VAL A 267 7.65 -12.00 -8.76
N ASP A 268 7.12 -13.22 -8.67
CA ASP A 268 6.68 -13.97 -9.83
C ASP A 268 5.53 -13.24 -10.54
N ASN A 269 5.39 -13.46 -11.86
CA ASN A 269 4.26 -12.94 -12.65
C ASN A 269 2.93 -13.32 -11.99
N HIS A 270 2.04 -12.34 -11.78
CA HIS A 270 0.97 -12.45 -10.79
C HIS A 270 -0.41 -12.08 -11.34
N ASN A 271 -1.39 -12.99 -11.31
CA ASN A 271 -2.80 -12.67 -11.63
C ASN A 271 -3.45 -11.83 -10.52
N TYR A 272 -3.38 -10.52 -10.68
CA TYR A 272 -4.33 -9.50 -10.23
C TYR A 272 -4.99 -9.56 -8.84
N THR A 273 -4.47 -10.29 -7.85
CA THR A 273 -4.91 -10.21 -6.43
C THR A 273 -3.88 -10.79 -5.44
N CYS A 274 -3.32 -9.98 -4.53
CA CYS A 274 -2.43 -10.45 -3.44
C CYS A 274 -3.11 -10.32 -2.08
N PHE A 275 -4.11 -11.14 -1.72
CA PHE A 275 -4.43 -11.36 -0.31
C PHE A 275 -5.11 -12.71 -0.11
N ASP A 276 -4.32 -13.69 0.33
CA ASP A 276 -4.83 -14.77 1.17
C ASP A 276 -3.87 -14.93 2.36
N GLY A 277 -4.43 -15.10 3.55
CA GLY A 277 -3.71 -15.27 4.79
C GLY A 277 -2.99 -16.60 4.92
N ASN A 278 -3.14 -17.56 3.98
CA ASN A 278 -2.54 -18.88 4.14
C ASN A 278 -2.07 -19.65 2.88
N ASP A 279 -2.28 -19.19 1.64
CA ASP A 279 -1.80 -19.97 0.49
C ASP A 279 -1.39 -19.12 -0.72
N ILE A 280 -0.13 -19.28 -1.14
CA ILE A 280 0.40 -18.70 -2.39
C ILE A 280 0.27 -19.80 -3.44
N ASP A 281 -0.85 -19.83 -4.15
CA ASP A 281 -1.03 -20.76 -5.28
C ASP A 281 -0.06 -20.37 -6.42
N LYS A 282 0.91 -21.25 -6.70
CA LYS A 282 2.15 -20.93 -7.45
C LYS A 282 2.03 -20.88 -8.97
N ASN A 283 0.82 -20.86 -9.55
CA ASN A 283 0.66 -21.08 -11.00
C ASN A 283 -0.32 -20.11 -11.68
N LYS A 284 -0.07 -18.80 -11.58
CA LYS A 284 -0.89 -17.79 -12.26
C LYS A 284 -0.07 -16.58 -12.75
N GLN A 285 0.43 -16.68 -13.98
CA GLN A 285 1.11 -15.60 -14.69
C GLN A 285 0.15 -14.48 -15.10
N SER A 286 0.38 -13.25 -14.64
CA SER A 286 -0.06 -12.05 -15.39
C SER A 286 1.12 -11.24 -15.87
N SER A 287 0.91 -10.52 -16.97
CA SER A 287 1.87 -9.63 -17.60
C SER A 287 1.64 -8.15 -17.24
N ARG A 288 0.84 -7.83 -16.21
CA ARG A 288 0.36 -6.46 -15.96
C ARG A 288 0.51 -6.06 -14.49
N ALA A 289 0.95 -4.83 -14.26
CA ALA A 289 1.17 -4.28 -12.91
C ALA A 289 -0.16 -4.03 -12.16
N ILE A 290 -0.12 -4.17 -10.83
CA ILE A 290 -1.19 -3.75 -9.92
C ILE A 290 -0.73 -2.49 -9.22
N TYR A 291 -1.59 -1.49 -9.18
CA TYR A 291 -1.33 -0.27 -8.44
C TYR A 291 -2.04 -0.30 -7.09
N VAL A 292 -1.36 0.17 -6.05
CA VAL A 292 -1.94 0.19 -4.71
C VAL A 292 -1.65 1.47 -3.97
N THR A 293 -2.57 1.78 -3.07
CA THR A 293 -2.49 2.98 -2.24
C THR A 293 -1.60 2.77 -1.01
N HIS A 294 -1.22 1.53 -0.69
CA HIS A 294 -0.33 1.23 0.42
C HIS A 294 0.74 0.19 0.04
N LEU A 295 1.93 0.34 0.58
CA LEU A 295 2.99 -0.67 0.45
C LEU A 295 3.57 -0.97 1.82
N PHE A 296 3.57 -2.25 2.20
CA PHE A 296 4.30 -2.72 3.37
C PHE A 296 5.76 -2.92 2.94
N ARG A 297 6.62 -2.03 3.42
CA ARG A 297 8.06 -2.05 3.17
C ARG A 297 8.80 -2.41 4.45
N GLY A 298 9.59 -3.47 4.39
CA GLY A 298 10.60 -3.73 5.40
C GLY A 298 11.84 -2.88 5.14
N GLU A 299 12.35 -2.21 6.17
CA GLU A 299 13.71 -1.66 6.19
C GLU A 299 14.51 -2.47 7.21
N GLY A 300 15.25 -3.46 6.71
CA GLY A 300 15.84 -4.49 7.58
C GLY A 300 14.79 -5.47 8.14
N VAL A 301 15.13 -6.16 9.24
CA VAL A 301 14.34 -7.29 9.78
C VAL A 301 13.32 -6.83 10.83
N MET A 302 13.56 -5.67 11.46
CA MET A 302 12.85 -5.20 12.65
C MET A 302 11.98 -3.97 12.41
N HIS A 303 12.15 -3.28 11.27
CA HIS A 303 11.38 -2.07 10.95
C HIS A 303 10.51 -2.31 9.73
N TRP A 304 9.20 -2.29 9.95
CA TRP A 304 8.21 -2.32 8.90
C TRP A 304 7.51 -0.98 8.83
N PHE A 305 7.35 -0.49 7.62
CA PHE A 305 6.65 0.74 7.31
C PHE A 305 5.45 0.41 6.42
N ILE A 306 4.35 1.11 6.63
CA ILE A 306 3.33 1.27 5.61
C ILE A 306 3.61 2.59 4.92
N SER A 307 3.98 2.53 3.65
CA SER A 307 4.09 3.71 2.78
C SER A 307 2.74 3.96 2.11
N TYR A 308 2.26 5.20 2.15
CA TYR A 308 0.98 5.59 1.59
C TYR A 308 1.17 6.38 0.30
N TYR A 309 0.37 6.06 -0.70
CA TYR A 309 0.38 6.69 -2.01
C TYR A 309 -1.01 7.17 -2.38
N LEU A 310 -1.11 8.44 -2.75
CA LEU A 310 -2.24 8.93 -3.52
C LEU A 310 -2.06 8.45 -4.95
N LEU A 311 -2.89 7.49 -5.35
CA LEU A 311 -2.94 7.00 -6.72
C LEU A 311 -3.94 7.82 -7.51
N ARG A 312 -3.54 8.30 -8.69
CA ARG A 312 -4.41 9.05 -9.61
C ARG A 312 -4.26 8.53 -11.03
N PHE A 313 -5.39 8.26 -11.68
CA PHE A 313 -5.46 8.05 -13.12
C PHE A 313 -5.92 9.33 -13.80
N ASP A 314 -5.19 9.76 -14.82
CA ASP A 314 -5.45 10.96 -15.62
C ASP A 314 -5.96 10.53 -16.99
N ILE A 315 -7.22 10.81 -17.30
CA ILE A 315 -7.83 10.44 -18.58
C ILE A 315 -7.99 11.71 -19.42
N ALA A 316 -7.20 11.83 -20.48
CA ALA A 316 -7.22 12.97 -21.38
C ALA A 316 -8.40 12.91 -22.36
N ARG A 317 -8.77 14.05 -22.94
CA ARG A 317 -9.86 14.19 -23.93
C ARG A 317 -9.70 13.34 -25.20
N ASN A 318 -8.47 12.97 -25.53
CA ASN A 318 -8.14 12.07 -26.64
C ASN A 318 -8.10 10.59 -26.23
N GLY A 319 -8.46 10.27 -24.98
CA GLY A 319 -8.38 8.93 -24.41
C GLY A 319 -6.97 8.53 -23.96
N GLY A 320 -5.98 9.42 -23.90
CA GLY A 320 -4.70 9.12 -23.24
C GLY A 320 -4.92 8.80 -21.77
N ILE A 321 -4.22 7.81 -21.22
CA ILE A 321 -4.27 7.47 -19.78
C ILE A 321 -2.87 7.66 -19.18
N GLY A 322 -2.78 8.57 -18.21
CA GLY A 322 -1.64 8.72 -17.32
C GLY A 322 -1.91 8.06 -15.96
N VAL A 323 -0.85 7.63 -15.29
CA VAL A 323 -0.92 7.13 -13.91
C VAL A 323 0.08 7.89 -13.06
N ASN A 324 -0.37 8.48 -11.96
CA ASN A 324 0.45 9.23 -11.02
C ASN A 324 0.42 8.58 -9.63
N PHE A 325 1.60 8.53 -9.00
CA PHE A 325 1.79 8.06 -7.63
C PHE A 325 2.44 9.16 -6.82
N LYS A 326 1.67 9.80 -5.95
CA LYS A 326 2.20 10.81 -5.03
C LYS A 326 2.41 10.19 -3.64
N PRO A 327 3.65 10.10 -3.14
CA PRO A 327 3.91 9.63 -1.78
C PRO A 327 3.31 10.60 -0.77
N LEU A 328 2.59 10.09 0.22
CA LEU A 328 1.98 10.88 1.30
C LEU A 328 2.71 10.75 2.65
N GLY A 329 3.59 9.76 2.78
CA GLY A 329 4.37 9.50 3.98
C GLY A 329 4.40 8.02 4.35
N ASP A 330 5.04 7.72 5.48
CA ASP A 330 5.21 6.38 6.02
C ASP A 330 4.67 6.30 7.46
N THR A 331 4.11 5.16 7.86
CA THR A 331 3.80 4.84 9.26
C THR A 331 4.61 3.65 9.72
N ASN A 332 5.30 3.80 10.86
CA ASN A 332 5.97 2.69 11.54
C ASN A 332 4.96 1.67 12.04
N LEU A 333 5.17 0.40 11.71
CA LEU A 333 4.47 -0.71 12.33
C LEU A 333 5.28 -1.21 13.53
N PRO A 334 4.77 -1.07 14.78
CA PRO A 334 5.41 -1.69 15.92
C PRO A 334 5.37 -3.21 15.78
N PHE A 335 6.45 -3.89 16.18
CA PHE A 335 6.72 -5.33 16.01
C PHE A 335 5.67 -6.30 16.59
N ASN A 336 4.58 -5.82 17.18
CA ASN A 336 3.62 -6.63 17.95
C ASN A 336 2.25 -6.88 17.29
N GLU A 337 2.00 -6.43 16.07
CA GLU A 337 0.75 -6.79 15.37
C GLU A 337 1.01 -7.70 14.17
N LYS A 338 0.80 -9.00 14.41
CA LYS A 338 0.56 -10.08 13.46
C LYS A 338 1.71 -10.47 12.52
N CYS A 339 2.54 -11.39 13.00
CA CYS A 339 2.97 -12.53 12.19
C CYS A 339 2.85 -13.81 13.02
N GLY A 340 1.68 -14.44 12.93
CA GLY A 340 1.52 -15.84 13.31
C GLY A 340 2.34 -16.72 12.37
N ASN A 341 2.99 -17.72 12.96
CA ASN A 341 3.49 -18.96 12.38
C ASN A 341 3.58 -19.01 10.83
N MET A 342 4.77 -18.76 10.28
CA MET A 342 5.15 -19.40 9.02
C MET A 342 6.61 -19.82 9.04
N LYS A 343 6.79 -21.10 8.70
CA LYS A 343 8.06 -21.84 8.68
C LYS A 343 9.01 -21.23 7.65
N MET A 344 10.25 -21.20 8.09
CA MET A 344 11.38 -20.52 7.51
C MET A 344 12.02 -21.38 6.42
N ASP A 345 11.39 -21.45 5.25
CA ASP A 345 11.99 -22.12 4.08
C ASP A 345 12.27 -21.11 2.95
N THR A 346 13.50 -20.59 3.02
CA THR A 346 14.38 -20.26 1.89
C THR A 346 13.94 -19.15 0.94
N ILE A 347 14.22 -17.90 1.35
CA ILE A 347 14.45 -16.80 0.43
C ILE A 347 15.89 -16.28 0.46
N ILE A 348 16.70 -16.88 -0.44
CA ILE A 348 17.94 -16.39 -1.02
C ILE A 348 17.83 -14.90 -1.41
N ILE A 349 18.46 -14.04 -0.61
CA ILE A 349 18.84 -12.65 -0.87
C ILE A 349 20.23 -12.74 -1.53
N LEU A 350 20.36 -12.37 -2.82
CA LEU A 350 21.51 -12.66 -3.68
C LEU A 350 22.23 -13.98 -3.34
N SER A 351 21.81 -15.08 -3.98
CA SER A 351 22.77 -16.11 -4.33
C SER A 351 23.71 -15.52 -5.38
N LEU A 352 24.67 -14.73 -4.96
CA LEU A 352 26.02 -15.25 -5.05
C LEU A 352 26.06 -16.27 -3.89
N LEU A 353 25.86 -17.58 -4.06
CA LEU A 353 26.66 -18.47 -4.91
C LEU A 353 27.91 -17.83 -5.53
N LEU A 354 28.59 -17.03 -4.73
CA LEU A 354 30.01 -17.19 -4.51
C LEU A 354 30.02 -17.62 -3.03
N LYS A 355 30.13 -18.91 -2.72
CA LYS A 355 31.41 -19.49 -2.27
C LYS A 355 32.71 -18.69 -2.60
N ALA A 356 32.68 -17.36 -2.60
CA ALA A 356 33.86 -16.53 -2.47
C ALA A 356 33.62 -15.66 -1.26
N ALA A 357 34.61 -15.63 -0.37
CA ALA A 357 34.64 -14.77 0.77
C ALA A 357 34.33 -13.33 0.32
N VAL A 358 33.16 -12.82 0.71
CA VAL A 358 32.79 -11.43 0.44
C VAL A 358 33.57 -10.58 1.43
N SER A 359 34.58 -9.86 0.94
CA SER A 359 35.29 -8.84 1.71
C SER A 359 34.54 -7.51 1.63
N ILE A 360 34.62 -6.70 2.67
CA ILE A 360 34.13 -5.31 2.64
C ILE A 360 34.79 -4.54 1.47
N PRO A 361 34.03 -3.72 0.71
CA PRO A 361 34.58 -2.85 -0.32
C PRO A 361 35.62 -1.86 0.22
N ASP A 362 36.45 -1.34 -0.68
CA ASP A 362 37.36 -0.24 -0.35
C ASP A 362 36.56 1.00 0.03
N ALA A 363 37.02 1.74 1.04
CA ALA A 363 36.32 2.94 1.47
C ALA A 363 36.39 4.03 0.38
N ASP A 364 35.28 4.72 0.16
CA ASP A 364 35.15 5.86 -0.75
C ASP A 364 34.79 7.14 0.03
N ASN A 365 34.28 8.16 -0.63
CA ASN A 365 33.92 9.44 0.02
C ASN A 365 32.55 9.41 0.72
N GLN A 366 31.93 8.24 0.89
CA GLN A 366 30.61 8.05 1.48
C GLN A 366 30.67 7.23 2.77
N LEU A 367 29.65 7.38 3.62
CA LEU A 367 29.42 6.51 4.78
C LEU A 367 28.65 5.28 4.30
N HIS A 368 29.15 4.08 4.61
CA HIS A 368 28.46 2.83 4.28
C HIS A 368 28.00 2.12 5.55
N ILE A 369 26.79 1.57 5.52
CA ILE A 369 26.23 0.78 6.61
C ILE A 369 25.89 -0.61 6.06
N TYR A 370 26.45 -1.64 6.69
CA TYR A 370 26.28 -3.04 6.30
C TYR A 370 25.57 -3.79 7.41
N ALA A 371 24.39 -4.35 7.14
CA ALA A 371 23.75 -5.33 8.01
C ALA A 371 24.18 -6.73 7.56
N LEU A 372 24.98 -7.41 8.38
CA LEU A 372 25.53 -8.72 8.05
C LEU A 372 24.54 -9.84 8.40
N PRO A 373 24.35 -10.85 7.53
CA PRO A 373 23.35 -11.89 7.71
C PRO A 373 23.84 -12.95 8.71
N VAL A 374 23.89 -12.61 9.99
CA VAL A 374 24.42 -13.47 11.07
C VAL A 374 23.40 -14.51 11.59
N GLY A 375 22.11 -14.36 11.28
CA GLY A 375 21.05 -15.30 11.67
C GLY A 375 19.95 -14.62 12.48
N GLN A 376 19.46 -15.27 13.55
CA GLN A 376 18.51 -14.67 14.50
C GLN A 376 19.26 -13.77 15.49
N GLY A 377 19.93 -12.75 14.98
CA GLY A 377 20.71 -11.78 15.75
C GLY A 377 21.16 -10.63 14.85
N ASP A 378 21.84 -9.67 15.46
CA ASP A 378 22.21 -8.43 14.79
C ASP A 378 23.73 -8.32 14.63
N CYS A 379 24.13 -7.83 13.46
CA CYS A 379 25.49 -7.41 13.22
C CYS A 379 25.51 -6.28 12.19
N THR A 380 25.74 -5.06 12.66
CA THR A 380 25.82 -3.88 11.81
C THR A 380 27.23 -3.34 11.80
N VAL A 381 27.79 -3.11 10.62
CA VAL A 381 29.10 -2.50 10.41
C VAL A 381 28.91 -1.15 9.74
N ILE A 382 29.45 -0.09 10.33
CA ILE A 382 29.47 1.25 9.77
C ILE A 382 30.89 1.52 9.30
N GLN A 383 31.10 1.71 8.00
CA GLN A 383 32.39 2.11 7.40
C GLN A 383 32.39 3.62 7.16
N CYS A 384 33.32 4.32 7.80
CA CYS A 384 33.48 5.75 7.63
C CYS A 384 33.99 6.11 6.23
N PRO A 385 33.68 7.33 5.73
CA PRO A 385 34.32 7.88 4.54
C PRO A 385 35.85 7.81 4.64
N LYS A 386 36.51 7.58 3.50
CA LYS A 386 37.96 7.41 3.40
C LYS A 386 38.71 8.63 3.91
N ALA A 387 39.38 8.46 5.05
CA ALA A 387 40.31 9.46 5.56
C ALA A 387 41.60 9.49 4.73
N LYS A 388 42.18 10.69 4.55
CA LYS A 388 43.49 10.86 3.89
C LYS A 388 44.57 10.13 4.69
N GLY A 389 45.23 9.13 4.09
CA GLY A 389 46.21 8.27 4.77
C GLY A 389 45.60 7.14 5.62
N GLY A 390 44.29 6.91 5.55
CA GLY A 390 43.61 5.79 6.21
C GLY A 390 43.78 4.46 5.49
N PRO A 391 43.38 3.33 6.14
CA PRO A 391 43.40 2.01 5.52
C PRO A 391 42.53 1.98 4.25
N VAL A 392 42.94 1.17 3.27
CA VAL A 392 42.22 1.02 1.98
C VAL A 392 40.77 0.58 2.19
N LYS A 393 40.56 -0.38 3.11
CA LYS A 393 39.24 -0.86 3.52
C LYS A 393 38.52 0.04 4.51
N GLY A 394 39.11 1.17 4.90
CA GLY A 394 38.46 2.15 5.78
C GLY A 394 38.47 1.79 7.26
N VAL A 395 37.97 2.75 8.03
CA VAL A 395 37.75 2.64 9.48
C VAL A 395 36.31 2.23 9.71
N VAL A 396 36.07 1.29 10.60
CA VAL A 396 34.73 0.76 10.88
C VAL A 396 34.35 0.89 12.35
N SER A 397 33.05 1.09 12.61
CA SER A 397 32.41 0.87 13.90
C SER A 397 31.41 -0.27 13.79
N ILE A 398 31.24 -1.03 14.87
CA ILE A 398 30.35 -2.21 14.88
C ILE A 398 29.25 -1.98 15.90
N ILE A 399 28.00 -2.20 15.50
CA ILE A 399 26.83 -2.19 16.38
C ILE A 399 26.25 -3.60 16.35
N ASP A 400 26.36 -4.25 17.50
CA ASP A 400 26.09 -5.67 17.70
C ASP A 400 26.91 -6.58 16.78
N ALA A 401 27.15 -7.79 17.25
CA ALA A 401 27.70 -8.87 16.46
C ALA A 401 27.38 -10.17 17.19
N GLY A 402 26.29 -10.82 16.82
CA GLY A 402 25.94 -12.10 17.39
C GLY A 402 24.82 -12.82 16.66
N ALA A 403 24.65 -14.09 17.02
CA ALA A 403 23.48 -14.86 16.64
C ALA A 403 23.12 -15.87 17.72
N SER A 404 21.83 -16.10 17.92
CA SER A 404 21.33 -17.16 18.81
C SER A 404 21.25 -18.53 18.12
N ASN A 405 21.45 -18.58 16.79
CA ASN A 405 21.45 -19.80 16.00
C ASN A 405 22.52 -19.77 14.89
N ARG A 406 22.81 -20.92 14.27
CA ARG A 406 23.84 -21.05 13.22
C ARG A 406 23.28 -20.92 11.80
N ARG A 407 22.28 -20.06 11.59
CA ARG A 407 21.58 -19.95 10.28
C ARG A 407 22.17 -18.89 9.35
N GLY A 408 23.13 -18.08 9.81
CA GLY A 408 23.82 -17.05 9.02
C GLY A 408 25.34 -17.21 9.03
N ILE A 409 26.07 -16.17 8.62
CA ILE A 409 27.54 -16.15 8.73
C ILE A 409 27.94 -16.14 10.21
N ASP A 410 28.94 -16.94 10.55
CA ASP A 410 29.48 -16.99 11.91
C ASP A 410 30.52 -15.88 12.13
N GLY A 411 31.10 -15.84 13.34
CA GLY A 411 32.13 -14.85 13.67
C GLY A 411 33.33 -14.87 12.74
N GLU A 412 33.71 -16.02 12.17
CA GLU A 412 34.77 -16.11 11.17
C GLU A 412 34.36 -15.48 9.84
N GLY A 413 33.12 -15.72 9.40
CA GLY A 413 32.52 -15.03 8.26
C GLY A 413 32.50 -13.51 8.43
N VAL A 414 32.15 -13.02 9.62
CA VAL A 414 32.20 -11.59 9.95
C VAL A 414 33.64 -11.06 9.89
N ILE A 415 34.62 -11.80 10.44
CA ILE A 415 36.04 -11.42 10.36
C ILE A 415 36.53 -11.35 8.91
N ASN A 416 36.17 -12.33 8.09
CA ASN A 416 36.53 -12.36 6.67
C ASN A 416 35.96 -11.15 5.91
N PHE A 417 34.73 -10.74 6.24
CA PHE A 417 34.16 -9.51 5.71
C PHE A 417 34.93 -8.27 6.17
N LEU A 418 35.31 -8.21 7.44
CA LEU A 418 36.04 -7.08 8.05
C LEU A 418 37.54 -7.01 7.72
N ALA A 419 38.07 -7.96 6.96
CA ALA A 419 39.50 -8.08 6.70
C ALA A 419 40.10 -6.79 6.10
N GLY A 420 41.25 -6.34 6.65
CA GLY A 420 41.97 -5.14 6.20
C GLY A 420 41.42 -3.78 6.68
N THR A 421 40.33 -3.77 7.45
CA THR A 421 39.78 -2.53 8.06
C THR A 421 40.49 -2.18 9.37
N LYS A 422 40.22 -0.98 9.92
CA LYS A 422 40.58 -0.62 11.30
C LYS A 422 39.33 -0.40 12.14
N LEU A 423 39.24 -1.05 13.31
CA LEU A 423 38.15 -0.81 14.27
C LEU A 423 38.33 0.52 15.01
N ASN A 424 37.27 1.32 15.02
CA ASN A 424 37.13 2.56 15.80
C ASN A 424 36.55 2.25 17.20
N PHE A 425 35.29 1.84 17.26
CA PHE A 425 34.61 1.40 18.47
C PHE A 425 33.59 0.31 18.16
N ALA A 426 33.16 -0.41 19.19
CA ALA A 426 32.01 -1.30 19.12
C ALA A 426 30.89 -0.82 20.06
N VAL A 427 29.66 -1.18 19.75
CA VAL A 427 28.47 -0.96 20.56
C VAL A 427 27.77 -2.29 20.72
N ILE A 428 27.37 -2.62 21.95
CA ILE A 428 26.47 -3.73 22.26
C ILE A 428 25.19 -3.13 22.80
N THR A 429 24.11 -3.29 22.06
CA THR A 429 22.83 -2.63 22.36
C THR A 429 22.17 -3.20 23.61
N HIS A 430 22.27 -4.52 23.85
CA HIS A 430 21.81 -5.21 25.07
C HIS A 430 22.46 -6.59 25.26
N SER A 431 22.32 -7.19 26.45
CA SER A 431 23.03 -8.42 26.88
C SER A 431 22.46 -9.74 26.34
N HIS A 432 21.61 -9.73 25.31
CA HIS A 432 21.17 -10.99 24.71
C HIS A 432 22.25 -11.54 23.75
N ARG A 433 22.43 -12.86 23.78
CA ARG A 433 23.55 -13.56 23.11
C ARG A 433 23.58 -13.31 21.60
N ASP A 434 22.42 -13.13 21.00
CA ASP A 434 22.22 -12.75 19.60
C ASP A 434 22.69 -11.34 19.23
N HIS A 435 23.13 -10.53 20.19
CA HIS A 435 23.69 -9.19 19.94
C HIS A 435 25.20 -9.10 20.18
N PHE A 436 25.81 -10.05 20.91
CA PHE A 436 27.24 -9.93 21.26
C PHE A 436 28.09 -11.18 21.10
N SER A 437 27.50 -12.34 20.77
CA SER A 437 28.23 -13.63 20.77
C SER A 437 29.45 -13.72 19.85
N TYR A 438 29.57 -12.85 18.85
CA TYR A 438 30.75 -12.76 17.97
C TYR A 438 31.67 -11.59 18.31
N MET A 439 31.24 -10.69 19.21
CA MET A 439 31.98 -9.48 19.55
C MET A 439 33.37 -9.81 20.13
N LYS A 440 33.47 -10.83 21.00
CA LYS A 440 34.76 -11.28 21.54
C LYS A 440 35.71 -11.70 20.43
N THR A 441 35.25 -12.54 19.51
CA THR A 441 36.06 -13.04 18.38
C THR A 441 36.55 -11.89 17.49
N ILE A 442 35.69 -10.91 17.23
CA ILE A 442 36.04 -9.73 16.42
C ILE A 442 37.09 -8.86 17.12
N LEU A 443 36.93 -8.60 18.42
CA LEU A 443 37.90 -7.84 19.22
C LEU A 443 39.25 -8.55 19.29
N ASP A 444 39.26 -9.87 19.47
CA ASP A 444 40.46 -10.70 19.47
C ASP A 444 41.18 -10.64 18.11
N TYR A 445 40.43 -10.64 17.00
CA TYR A 445 40.98 -10.50 15.64
C TYR A 445 41.69 -9.14 15.45
N TYR A 446 41.05 -8.02 15.82
CA TYR A 446 41.69 -6.70 15.71
C TYR A 446 42.85 -6.54 16.68
N GLY A 447 42.74 -7.07 17.90
CA GLY A 447 43.81 -7.07 18.90
C GLY A 447 45.04 -7.82 18.42
N THR A 448 44.85 -9.03 17.88
CA THR A 448 45.93 -9.84 17.30
C THR A 448 46.57 -9.16 16.10
N SER A 449 45.76 -8.58 15.21
CA SER A 449 46.26 -7.86 14.03
C SER A 449 47.10 -6.64 14.44
N HIS A 450 46.65 -5.88 15.45
CA HIS A 450 47.42 -4.75 15.98
C HIS A 450 48.73 -5.18 16.63
N TYR A 451 48.73 -6.25 17.44
CA TYR A 451 49.95 -6.75 18.07
C TYR A 451 50.98 -7.23 17.04
N LYS A 452 50.54 -7.88 15.96
CA LYS A 452 51.43 -8.28 14.86
C LYS A 452 52.05 -7.10 14.12
N GLU A 453 51.31 -6.01 13.96
CA GLU A 453 51.77 -4.82 13.22
C GLU A 453 52.67 -3.91 14.08
N TYR A 454 52.39 -3.79 15.39
CA TYR A 454 53.04 -2.79 16.26
C TYR A 454 53.75 -3.35 17.50
N GLY A 455 53.63 -4.65 17.80
CA GLY A 455 54.23 -5.29 18.97
C GLY A 455 53.62 -4.89 20.32
N THR A 456 52.49 -4.19 20.32
CA THR A 456 51.83 -3.66 21.53
C THR A 456 50.36 -4.08 21.61
N LEU A 457 49.80 -4.09 22.82
CA LEU A 457 48.38 -4.37 23.04
C LEU A 457 47.55 -3.09 22.82
N LYS A 458 46.39 -3.24 22.18
CA LYS A 458 45.43 -2.14 21.99
C LYS A 458 44.17 -2.36 22.80
N LYS A 459 43.72 -1.32 23.49
CA LYS A 459 42.37 -1.25 24.08
C LYS A 459 41.40 -0.71 23.05
N PHE A 460 40.25 -1.35 22.91
CA PHE A 460 39.14 -0.90 22.07
C PHE A 460 38.04 -0.34 22.95
N THR A 461 37.42 0.75 22.50
CA THR A 461 36.24 1.30 23.16
C THR A 461 35.03 0.45 22.78
N VAL A 462 34.33 -0.07 23.80
CA VAL A 462 33.07 -0.79 23.64
C VAL A 462 32.01 -0.11 24.49
N TYR A 463 30.96 0.42 23.85
CA TYR A 463 29.80 0.97 24.53
C TYR A 463 28.79 -0.13 24.78
N HIS A 464 28.26 -0.24 25.99
CA HIS A 464 27.31 -1.29 26.36
C HIS A 464 26.29 -0.76 27.37
N SER A 465 25.09 -1.32 27.37
CA SER A 465 23.96 -0.90 28.21
C SER A 465 23.77 -1.72 29.49
N CYS A 466 24.55 -2.79 29.67
CA CYS A 466 24.43 -3.79 30.74
C CYS A 466 25.76 -3.96 31.51
N ASP A 467 25.77 -4.65 32.66
CA ASP A 467 27.03 -4.93 33.37
C ASP A 467 27.98 -5.74 32.47
N TRP A 468 29.25 -5.31 32.35
CA TRP A 468 30.26 -5.93 31.48
C TRP A 468 30.45 -7.41 31.80
N SER A 469 30.26 -7.80 33.07
CA SER A 469 30.32 -9.19 33.53
C SER A 469 29.33 -10.14 32.82
N GLN A 470 28.22 -9.61 32.28
CA GLN A 470 27.19 -10.39 31.56
C GLN A 470 27.52 -10.61 30.08
N VAL A 471 28.49 -9.86 29.55
CA VAL A 471 28.89 -9.86 28.14
C VAL A 471 30.31 -10.44 27.98
N SER A 472 31.13 -10.35 29.03
CA SER A 472 32.46 -10.95 29.08
C SER A 472 32.37 -12.46 29.40
N CYS A 473 32.16 -13.28 28.37
CA CYS A 473 32.46 -14.72 28.40
C CYS A 473 33.42 -15.05 27.27
#